data_AF-A0A7R9ILC3-F1
#
_entry.id   AF-A0A7R9ILC3-F1
#
_cell.length_a   1.000
_cell.length_b   1.000
_cell.length_c   1.000
_cell.angle_alpha   90.00
_cell.angle_beta   90.00
_cell.angle_gamma   90.00
#
_symmetry.space_group_name_H-M   'P 1'
#
loop_
_entity.id
_entity.type
_entity.pdbx_description
1 polymer ?
#
loop_
_entity_poly.entity_id
_entity_poly.type
_entity_poly.pdbx_seq_one_letter_code
_entity_poly.pdbx_strand_id
1 'polypeptide(L)'
;MVKSREEDINQDGKFDELNIEIQVQLQQTDIALSVKLFLLFDYKLYKMSVFHMESLGVVQHSSSLPGARLDVVADLRLVQKQLLYSRGRDSRFNMSVFDLTRLVPDAFNLQTLFKEYARRNVTTRLSNVYPLWTAGRASDMPFIVSAVVHYPEETILYRPGFWQVIKWAWVQYLSVFIIFVFIFRLIKEYVFSNQLVFTVKTVPWKKLF
;
A
#
# COMPACT_ATOMS: atom_id res chain seq x y z
N MET A 1 7.69 6.94 30.46
CA MET A 1 8.31 5.69 29.96
C MET A 1 7.62 5.32 28.65
N VAL A 2 8.34 4.78 27.67
CA VAL A 2 7.76 4.30 26.41
C VAL A 2 8.07 2.81 26.27
N LYS A 3 7.05 2.01 26.00
CA LYS A 3 7.16 0.59 25.66
C LYS A 3 6.57 0.38 24.27
N SER A 4 7.22 -0.44 23.46
CA SER A 4 6.74 -0.84 22.15
C SER A 4 7.02 -2.33 21.96
N ARG A 5 6.04 -3.06 21.44
CA ARG A 5 6.15 -4.48 21.10
C ARG A 5 5.45 -4.71 19.77
N GLU A 6 6.09 -5.43 18.87
CA GLU A 6 5.45 -5.92 17.64
C GLU A 6 5.22 -7.43 17.76
N GLU A 7 4.12 -7.90 17.19
CA GLU A 7 3.67 -9.29 17.28
C GLU A 7 3.36 -9.83 15.89
N ASP A 8 3.79 -11.07 15.64
CA ASP A 8 3.44 -11.87 14.47
C ASP A 8 2.46 -12.94 14.97
N ILE A 9 1.18 -12.76 14.62
CA ILE A 9 0.06 -13.58 15.12
C ILE A 9 -0.08 -14.83 14.25
N ASN A 10 0.12 -14.70 12.93
CA ASN A 10 -0.05 -15.79 11.98
C ASN A 10 1.24 -16.60 11.72
N GLN A 11 2.36 -16.20 12.31
CA GLN A 11 3.69 -16.82 12.22
C GLN A 11 4.24 -16.89 10.78
N ASP A 12 3.90 -15.92 9.93
CA ASP A 12 4.39 -15.85 8.56
C ASP A 12 5.75 -15.14 8.41
N GLY A 13 6.32 -14.68 9.52
CA GLY A 13 7.57 -13.94 9.58
C GLY A 13 7.42 -12.43 9.33
N LYS A 14 6.19 -11.91 9.28
CA LYS A 14 5.89 -10.47 9.26
C LYS A 14 5.09 -10.11 10.51
N PHE A 15 5.36 -8.93 11.06
CA PHE A 15 4.56 -8.42 12.14
C PHE A 15 3.15 -8.08 11.64
N ASP A 16 2.14 -8.42 12.45
CA ASP A 16 0.72 -8.18 12.20
C ASP A 16 0.18 -7.06 13.10
N GLU A 17 0.80 -6.83 14.26
CA GLU A 17 0.31 -5.88 15.27
C GLU A 17 1.46 -5.13 15.95
N LEU A 18 1.23 -3.85 16.22
CA LEU A 18 2.09 -2.97 17.02
C LEU A 18 1.36 -2.51 18.28
N ASN A 19 1.92 -2.90 19.42
CA ASN A 19 1.49 -2.51 20.75
C ASN A 19 2.42 -1.45 21.33
N ILE A 20 1.91 -0.24 21.55
CA ILE A 20 2.65 0.88 22.15
C ILE A 20 1.97 1.30 23.44
N GLU A 21 2.77 1.48 24.49
CA GLU A 21 2.33 2.08 25.74
C GLU A 21 3.27 3.23 26.12
N ILE A 22 2.70 4.43 26.23
CA ILE A 22 3.41 5.65 26.61
C ILE A 22 2.85 6.12 27.93
N GLN A 23 3.73 6.21 28.94
CA GLN A 23 3.41 6.75 30.25
C GLN A 23 4.01 8.15 30.38
N VAL A 24 3.13 9.14 30.46
CA VAL A 24 3.47 10.55 30.63
C VAL A 24 3.27 10.94 32.10
N GLN A 25 4.35 11.34 32.75
CA GLN A 25 4.27 11.88 34.10
C GLN A 25 3.79 13.34 34.01
N LEU A 26 2.61 13.60 34.57
CA LEU A 26 2.01 14.93 34.63
C LEU A 26 2.07 15.41 36.08
N GLN A 27 2.21 16.73 36.31
CA GLN A 27 2.18 17.26 37.67
C GLN A 27 0.77 17.12 38.27
N GLN A 28 0.64 17.31 39.58
CA GLN A 28 -0.65 17.19 40.28
C GLN A 28 -1.69 18.22 39.83
N THR A 29 -1.22 19.37 39.33
CA THR A 29 -2.04 20.46 38.78
C THR A 29 -2.36 20.30 37.30
N ASP A 30 -1.67 19.40 36.60
CA ASP A 30 -1.79 19.26 35.15
C ASP A 30 -2.97 18.35 34.78
N ILE A 31 -3.78 18.85 33.86
CA ILE A 31 -4.98 18.17 33.36
C ILE A 31 -4.78 17.80 31.89
N ALA A 32 -4.87 16.51 31.57
CA ALA A 32 -4.90 16.05 30.20
C ALA A 32 -6.33 16.17 29.63
N LEU A 33 -6.53 17.08 28.67
CA LEU A 33 -7.80 17.26 27.95
C LEU A 33 -7.78 16.71 26.52
N SER A 34 -6.61 16.71 25.89
CA SER A 34 -6.48 16.24 24.52
C SER A 34 -5.14 15.57 24.29
N VAL A 35 -5.15 14.58 23.40
CA VAL A 35 -3.96 13.85 22.98
C VAL A 35 -3.91 13.86 21.46
N LYS A 36 -2.73 14.18 20.94
CA LYS A 36 -2.37 13.98 19.54
C LYS A 36 -1.19 13.03 19.52
N LEU A 37 -1.41 11.81 19.07
CA LEU A 37 -0.40 10.79 18.91
C LEU A 37 0.04 10.74 17.45
N PHE A 38 1.34 10.86 17.24
CA PHE A 38 1.97 10.70 15.94
C PHE A 38 2.79 9.41 15.96
N LEU A 39 2.49 8.52 15.03
CA LEU A 39 3.18 7.25 14.85
C LEU A 39 3.90 7.29 13.50
N LEU A 40 5.20 7.06 13.52
CA LEU A 40 6.03 7.00 12.32
C LEU A 40 6.33 5.54 12.00
N PHE A 41 6.15 5.18 10.74
CA PHE A 41 6.39 3.82 10.26
C PHE A 41 7.37 3.83 9.11
N ASP A 42 8.24 2.82 9.10
CA ASP A 42 9.14 2.54 8.00
C ASP A 42 8.50 1.49 7.07
N TYR A 43 7.80 1.94 6.03
CA TYR A 43 6.98 1.08 5.18
C TYR A 43 7.77 0.56 3.97
N LYS A 44 7.88 -0.77 3.85
CA LYS A 44 8.68 -1.43 2.81
C LYS A 44 7.90 -2.53 2.08
N LEU A 45 8.01 -2.53 0.76
CA LEU A 45 7.51 -3.59 -0.13
C LEU A 45 8.68 -4.19 -0.92
N TYR A 46 8.67 -5.52 -1.11
CA TYR A 46 9.80 -6.24 -1.72
C TYR A 46 9.45 -7.10 -2.94
N LYS A 47 8.18 -7.54 -3.09
CA LYS A 47 7.83 -8.58 -4.08
C LYS A 47 7.59 -8.05 -5.50
N MET A 48 6.44 -7.41 -5.73
CA MET A 48 6.03 -6.95 -7.07
C MET A 48 6.53 -5.54 -7.41
N SER A 49 6.79 -4.73 -6.39
CA SER A 49 7.34 -3.38 -6.44
C SER A 49 8.30 -3.25 -5.27
N VAL A 50 9.54 -2.80 -5.52
CA VAL A 50 10.48 -2.47 -4.46
C VAL A 50 10.21 -1.03 -4.06
N PHE A 51 9.48 -0.82 -2.97
CA PHE A 51 9.03 0.50 -2.53
C PHE A 51 9.41 0.72 -1.08
N HIS A 52 9.87 1.93 -0.77
CA HIS A 52 10.28 2.32 0.57
C HIS A 52 9.83 3.76 0.84
N MET A 53 9.08 3.94 1.94
CA MET A 53 8.68 5.26 2.40
C MET A 53 8.69 5.35 3.92
N GLU A 54 8.92 6.55 4.44
CA GLU A 54 8.52 6.87 5.80
C GLU A 54 7.07 7.37 5.79
N SER A 55 6.25 6.75 6.62
CA SER A 55 4.81 6.96 6.66
C SER A 55 4.35 7.38 8.05
N LEU A 56 3.13 7.92 8.11
CA LEU A 56 2.58 8.58 9.29
C LEU A 56 1.21 8.00 9.61
N GLY A 57 1.01 7.65 10.87
CA GLY A 57 -0.28 7.44 11.50
C GLY A 57 -0.55 8.57 12.49
N VAL A 58 -1.75 9.15 12.46
CA VAL A 58 -2.14 10.22 13.37
C VAL A 58 -3.41 9.82 14.07
N VAL A 59 -3.41 9.91 15.40
CA VAL A 59 -4.61 9.80 16.22
C VAL A 59 -4.77 11.09 17.00
N GLN A 60 -5.96 11.66 16.96
CA GLN A 60 -6.32 12.81 17.76
C GLN A 60 -7.61 12.49 18.52
N HIS A 61 -7.57 12.68 19.83
CA HIS A 61 -8.75 12.58 20.68
C HIS A 61 -8.76 13.74 21.68
N SER A 62 -9.93 14.32 21.91
CA SER A 62 -10.13 15.40 22.88
C SER A 62 -11.37 15.12 23.69
N SER A 63 -11.28 15.33 25.00
CA SER A 63 -12.37 15.16 25.96
C SER A 63 -12.48 16.41 26.82
N SER A 64 -13.69 16.71 27.27
CA SER A 64 -13.96 17.77 28.25
C SER A 64 -13.60 17.35 29.68
N LEU A 65 -13.37 16.05 29.91
CA LEU A 65 -13.07 15.50 31.23
C LEU A 65 -11.57 15.19 31.37
N PRO A 66 -10.96 15.50 32.53
CA PRO A 66 -9.59 15.11 32.86
C PRO A 66 -9.33 13.62 32.62
N GLY A 67 -8.46 13.32 31.67
CA GLY A 67 -8.08 11.96 31.32
C GLY A 67 -7.05 11.37 32.27
N ALA A 68 -7.21 10.08 32.56
CA ALA A 68 -6.19 9.22 33.16
C ALA A 68 -5.53 8.31 32.12
N ARG A 69 -6.31 7.82 31.15
CA ARG A 69 -5.84 6.87 30.15
C ARG A 69 -6.57 7.05 28.82
N LEU A 70 -5.82 6.92 27.73
CA LEU A 70 -6.33 6.82 26.37
C LEU A 70 -5.91 5.47 25.79
N ASP A 71 -6.89 4.63 25.46
CA ASP A 71 -6.66 3.40 24.71
C ASP A 71 -7.15 3.60 23.28
N VAL A 72 -6.34 3.22 22.29
CA VAL A 72 -6.68 3.36 20.87
C VAL A 72 -6.41 2.04 20.18
N VAL A 73 -7.39 1.57 19.41
CA VAL A 73 -7.22 0.46 18.47
C VAL A 73 -7.46 1.00 17.06
N ALA A 74 -6.57 0.71 16.12
CA ALA A 74 -6.68 1.18 14.75
C ALA A 74 -5.99 0.24 13.75
N ASP A 75 -6.34 0.37 12.47
CA ASP A 75 -5.72 -0.37 11.39
C ASP A 75 -4.88 0.57 10.51
N LEU A 76 -3.62 0.23 10.25
CA LEU A 76 -2.75 0.96 9.35
C LEU A 76 -3.08 0.61 7.89
N ARG A 77 -3.60 1.58 7.13
CA ARG A 77 -4.01 1.40 5.73
C ARG A 77 -3.14 2.22 4.79
N LEU A 78 -2.77 1.65 3.65
CA LEU A 78 -2.09 2.32 2.55
C LEU A 78 -3.10 3.11 1.71
N VAL A 79 -2.84 4.40 1.51
CA VAL A 79 -3.61 5.26 0.62
C VAL A 79 -2.78 5.56 -0.62
N GLN A 80 -3.23 5.05 -1.75
CA GLN A 80 -2.52 5.12 -3.03
C GLN A 80 -3.30 5.96 -4.04
N LYS A 81 -2.74 7.12 -4.43
CA LYS A 81 -3.25 7.99 -5.51
C LYS A 81 -2.61 7.69 -6.86
N GLN A 82 -1.43 7.06 -6.86
CA GLN A 82 -0.69 6.68 -8.07
C GLN A 82 -0.25 5.23 -7.98
N LEU A 83 -0.39 4.50 -9.08
CA LEU A 83 0.17 3.15 -9.24
C LEU A 83 1.68 3.11 -8.92
N LEU A 84 2.11 2.11 -8.16
CA LEU A 84 3.52 1.85 -7.90
C LEU A 84 4.19 1.29 -9.17
N TYR A 85 5.48 1.51 -9.34
CA TYR A 85 6.21 0.97 -10.48
C TYR A 85 6.69 -0.45 -10.20
N SER A 86 6.51 -1.37 -11.16
CA SER A 86 7.01 -2.75 -11.04
C SER A 86 8.55 -2.86 -11.01
N ARG A 87 9.28 -1.81 -11.44
CA ARG A 87 10.73 -1.86 -11.62
C ARG A 87 11.44 -0.77 -10.83
N GLY A 88 12.63 -1.12 -10.36
CA GLY A 88 13.51 -0.23 -9.59
C GLY A 88 13.09 -0.13 -8.14
N ARG A 89 13.98 0.43 -7.31
CA ARG A 89 13.67 0.83 -5.95
C ARG A 89 13.06 2.22 -5.98
N ASP A 90 11.79 2.33 -5.65
CA ASP A 90 11.13 3.61 -5.47
C ASP A 90 11.32 4.07 -4.02
N SER A 91 12.25 5.01 -3.86
CA SER A 91 12.56 5.66 -2.57
C SER A 91 12.17 7.14 -2.57
N ARG A 92 11.27 7.58 -3.48
CA ARG A 92 10.87 9.00 -3.60
C ARG A 92 10.29 9.57 -2.32
N PHE A 93 9.68 8.72 -1.49
CA PHE A 93 9.07 9.09 -0.22
C PHE A 93 9.86 8.58 1.00
N ASN A 94 11.10 8.10 0.80
CA ASN A 94 12.03 7.77 1.87
C ASN A 94 12.73 9.04 2.37
N MET A 95 11.92 9.94 2.92
CA MET A 95 12.39 11.16 3.58
C MET A 95 11.61 11.34 4.87
N SER A 96 12.31 11.83 5.90
CA SER A 96 11.72 12.06 7.20
C SER A 96 10.45 12.90 7.07
N VAL A 97 9.34 12.39 7.61
CA VAL A 97 8.07 13.10 7.70
C VAL A 97 8.25 14.25 8.69
N PHE A 98 8.94 14.02 9.81
CA PHE A 98 9.33 15.08 10.73
C PHE A 98 10.78 15.48 10.49
N ASP A 99 10.99 16.70 10.03
CA ASP A 99 12.34 17.23 9.98
C ASP A 99 12.79 17.70 11.38
N LEU A 100 13.32 16.77 12.17
CA LEU A 100 13.81 17.03 13.51
C LEU A 100 15.02 17.99 13.53
N THR A 101 15.66 18.24 12.38
CA THR A 101 16.76 19.22 12.28
C THR A 101 16.25 20.67 12.20
N ARG A 102 14.97 20.86 11.85
CA ARG A 102 14.30 22.16 11.76
C ARG A 102 13.42 22.48 12.97
N LEU A 103 13.69 21.88 14.13
CA LEU A 103 13.01 22.17 15.42
C LEU A 103 13.34 23.57 15.98
N VAL A 104 13.34 24.58 15.12
CA VAL A 104 13.21 25.97 15.53
C VAL A 104 11.72 26.19 15.87
N PRO A 105 11.37 26.62 17.10
CA PRO A 105 9.99 26.69 17.59
C PRO A 105 9.00 27.44 16.67
N ASP A 106 9.48 28.41 15.87
CA ASP A 106 8.63 29.22 14.99
C ASP A 106 8.38 28.62 13.59
N ALA A 107 9.12 27.60 13.16
CA ALA A 107 9.02 27.04 11.81
C ALA A 107 8.17 25.75 11.73
N PHE A 108 7.87 25.12 12.88
CA PHE A 108 7.16 23.84 12.91
C PHE A 108 5.65 24.04 12.91
N ASN A 109 5.03 24.01 11.72
CA ASN A 109 3.58 24.08 11.57
C ASN A 109 2.99 22.71 11.18
N LEU A 110 2.18 22.11 12.07
CA LEU A 110 1.51 20.84 11.81
C LEU A 110 0.57 20.88 10.59
N GLN A 111 0.01 22.05 10.27
CA GLN A 111 -0.86 22.20 9.10
C GLN A 111 -0.08 22.06 7.80
N THR A 112 1.13 22.65 7.72
CA THR A 112 1.97 22.51 6.53
C THR A 112 2.46 21.08 6.39
N LEU A 113 2.82 20.42 7.50
CA LEU A 113 3.17 19.00 7.53
C LEU A 113 2.05 18.12 6.96
N PHE A 114 0.83 18.26 7.47
CA PHE A 114 -0.30 17.47 6.96
C PHE A 114 -0.65 17.79 5.52
N LYS A 115 -0.51 19.06 5.10
CA LYS A 115 -0.73 19.47 3.71
C LYS A 115 0.29 18.81 2.77
N GLU A 116 1.57 18.84 3.11
CA GLU A 116 2.62 18.20 2.30
C GLU A 116 2.53 16.68 2.34
N TYR A 117 2.23 16.08 3.50
CA TYR A 117 1.99 14.65 3.60
C TYR A 117 0.80 14.23 2.72
N ALA A 118 -0.33 14.94 2.80
CA ALA A 118 -1.50 14.68 1.98
C ALA A 118 -1.27 14.91 0.49
N ARG A 119 -0.27 15.70 0.08
CA ARG A 119 0.11 15.88 -1.34
C ARG A 119 0.85 14.68 -1.91
N ARG A 120 1.47 13.84 -1.08
CA ARG A 120 2.16 12.63 -1.56
C ARG A 120 1.17 11.71 -2.28
N ASN A 121 1.68 11.01 -3.30
CA ASN A 121 0.87 10.07 -4.08
C ASN A 121 0.65 8.74 -3.37
N VAL A 122 1.50 8.43 -2.38
CA VAL A 122 1.41 7.22 -1.56
C VAL A 122 1.61 7.65 -0.11
N THR A 123 0.65 7.34 0.74
CA THR A 123 0.66 7.65 2.17
C THR A 123 0.08 6.48 2.96
N THR A 124 0.23 6.50 4.28
CA THR A 124 -0.56 5.66 5.18
C THR A 124 -1.56 6.51 5.93
N ARG A 125 -2.63 5.86 6.41
CA ARG A 125 -3.59 6.46 7.31
C ARG A 125 -4.04 5.41 8.32
N LEU A 126 -4.26 5.83 9.55
CA LEU A 126 -4.97 5.02 10.53
C LEU A 126 -6.47 5.06 10.21
N SER A 127 -7.02 3.89 9.92
CA SER A 127 -8.45 3.66 9.69
C SER A 127 -9.03 2.87 10.86
N ASN A 128 -10.35 2.75 10.91
CA ASN A 128 -11.03 1.93 11.92
C ASN A 128 -10.61 2.28 13.35
N VAL A 129 -10.53 3.58 13.63
CA VAL A 129 -9.96 4.11 14.88
C VAL A 129 -11.02 4.08 15.99
N TYR A 130 -10.74 3.32 17.05
CA TYR A 130 -11.57 3.21 18.24
C TYR A 130 -10.85 3.80 19.46
N PRO A 131 -11.03 5.10 19.75
CA PRO A 131 -10.48 5.71 20.95
C PRO A 131 -11.40 5.49 22.15
N LEU A 132 -10.83 5.01 23.26
CA LEU A 132 -11.47 4.88 24.55
C LEU A 132 -10.78 5.82 25.55
N TRP A 133 -11.57 6.73 26.13
CA TRP A 133 -11.09 7.69 27.12
C TRP A 133 -11.53 7.31 28.53
N THR A 134 -10.57 7.10 29.41
CA THR A 134 -10.82 6.84 30.82
C THR A 134 -10.52 8.10 31.62
N ALA A 135 -11.54 8.66 32.28
CA ALA A 135 -11.42 9.83 33.15
C ALA A 135 -11.10 9.43 34.61
N GLY A 136 -10.67 10.39 35.42
CA GLY A 136 -10.48 10.20 36.87
C GLY A 136 -9.06 9.78 37.23
N ARG A 137 -8.09 10.66 37.00
CA ARG A 137 -6.68 10.45 37.33
C ARG A 137 -6.44 10.70 38.83
N ALA A 138 -5.81 9.74 39.51
CA ALA A 138 -5.29 9.97 40.87
C ALA A 138 -4.02 10.86 40.81
N SER A 139 -3.82 11.73 41.81
CA SER A 139 -2.78 12.77 41.79
C SER A 139 -1.34 12.27 41.59
N ASP A 140 -1.06 11.00 41.90
CA ASP A 140 0.28 10.39 41.78
C ASP A 140 0.42 9.39 40.61
N MET A 141 -0.64 9.22 39.80
CA MET A 141 -0.63 8.26 38.70
C MET A 141 -0.20 8.94 37.39
N PRO A 142 0.60 8.28 36.53
CA PRO A 142 0.90 8.80 35.19
C PRO A 142 -0.34 8.79 34.30
N PHE A 143 -0.34 9.64 33.29
CA PHE A 143 -1.28 9.53 32.17
C PHE A 143 -0.77 8.47 31.19
N ILE A 144 -1.61 7.50 30.85
CA ILE A 144 -1.22 6.35 30.02
C ILE A 144 -1.88 6.47 28.64
N VAL A 145 -1.08 6.38 27.59
CA VAL A 145 -1.55 6.24 26.21
C VAL A 145 -1.19 4.85 25.72
N SER A 146 -2.20 4.02 25.48
CA SER A 146 -2.05 2.70 24.88
C SER A 146 -2.56 2.77 23.45
N ALA A 147 -1.76 2.33 22.49
CA ALA A 147 -2.15 2.25 21.09
C ALA A 147 -1.83 0.87 20.54
N VAL A 148 -2.85 0.23 19.98
CA VAL A 148 -2.76 -1.03 19.24
C VAL A 148 -3.02 -0.72 17.78
N VAL A 149 -2.04 -0.98 16.93
CA VAL A 149 -2.14 -0.75 15.49
C VAL A 149 -2.00 -2.08 14.76
N HIS A 150 -3.05 -2.51 14.07
CA HIS A 150 -3.00 -3.70 13.23
C HIS A 150 -2.46 -3.36 11.83
N TYR A 151 -1.78 -4.33 11.24
CA TYR A 151 -1.24 -4.31 9.89
C TYR A 151 -2.05 -5.28 9.02
N PRO A 152 -3.26 -4.90 8.56
CA PRO A 152 -4.10 -5.79 7.78
C PRO A 152 -3.48 -6.10 6.41
N GLU A 153 -3.81 -7.27 5.87
CA GLU A 153 -3.50 -7.57 4.47
C GLU A 153 -4.26 -6.63 3.52
N GLU A 154 -3.54 -6.09 2.52
CA GLU A 154 -4.10 -5.12 1.59
C GLU A 154 -3.72 -5.41 0.14
N THR A 155 -4.62 -5.06 -0.78
CA THR A 155 -4.33 -5.12 -2.21
C THR A 155 -3.63 -3.85 -2.66
N ILE A 156 -2.39 -3.98 -3.12
CA ILE A 156 -1.56 -2.87 -3.59
C ILE A 156 -1.50 -2.89 -5.12
N LEU A 157 -1.84 -1.76 -5.75
CA LEU A 157 -1.86 -1.66 -7.19
C LEU A 157 -0.49 -1.24 -7.73
N TYR A 158 -0.04 -1.91 -8.79
CA TYR A 158 1.22 -1.55 -9.45
C TYR A 158 1.05 -1.56 -10.98
N ARG A 159 1.88 -0.77 -11.65
CA ARG A 159 1.98 -0.73 -13.10
C ARG A 159 2.97 -1.81 -13.56
N PRO A 160 2.53 -2.82 -14.32
CA PRO A 160 3.41 -3.86 -14.84
C PRO A 160 4.41 -3.28 -15.84
N GLY A 161 5.62 -3.85 -15.87
CA GLY A 161 6.65 -3.45 -16.84
C GLY A 161 6.42 -4.04 -18.23
N PHE A 162 7.07 -3.47 -19.25
CA PHE A 162 6.96 -3.91 -20.64
C PHE A 162 7.13 -5.43 -20.83
N TRP A 163 8.20 -6.01 -20.26
CA TRP A 163 8.48 -7.45 -20.37
C TRP A 163 7.42 -8.32 -19.67
N GLN A 164 6.84 -7.83 -18.57
CA GLN A 164 5.76 -8.54 -17.88
C GLN A 164 4.49 -8.54 -18.74
N VAL A 165 4.17 -7.42 -19.39
CA VAL A 165 3.04 -7.33 -20.33
C VAL A 165 3.28 -8.23 -21.54
N ILE A 166 4.47 -8.20 -22.14
CA ILE A 166 4.83 -9.10 -23.26
C ILE A 166 4.63 -10.55 -22.88
N LYS A 167 5.07 -10.97 -21.68
CA LYS A 167 4.91 -12.35 -21.18
C LYS A 167 3.46 -12.82 -21.18
N TRP A 168 2.48 -11.93 -21.02
CA TRP A 168 1.07 -12.31 -21.10
C TRP A 168 0.50 -12.13 -22.50
N ALA A 169 0.94 -11.09 -23.21
CA ALA A 169 0.50 -10.80 -24.56
C ALA A 169 0.84 -11.91 -25.57
N TRP A 170 2.00 -12.58 -25.45
CA TRP A 170 2.37 -13.63 -26.41
C TRP A 170 1.43 -14.86 -26.33
N VAL A 171 0.97 -15.22 -25.13
CA VAL A 171 0.01 -16.33 -24.95
C VAL A 171 -1.32 -15.98 -25.61
N GLN A 172 -1.81 -14.76 -25.37
CA GLN A 172 -3.06 -14.28 -25.97
C GLN A 172 -2.95 -14.19 -27.50
N TYR A 173 -1.82 -13.66 -28.01
CA TYR A 173 -1.54 -13.57 -29.43
C TYR A 173 -1.52 -14.96 -30.09
N LEU A 174 -0.82 -15.93 -29.49
CA LEU A 174 -0.75 -17.30 -30.03
C LEU A 174 -2.12 -17.98 -30.08
N SER A 175 -2.93 -17.83 -29.02
CA SER A 175 -4.29 -18.38 -28.97
C SER A 175 -5.17 -17.86 -30.10
N VAL A 176 -5.10 -16.55 -30.40
CA VAL A 176 -5.86 -15.94 -31.50
C VAL A 176 -5.26 -16.35 -32.85
N PHE A 177 -3.94 -16.37 -32.99
CA PHE A 177 -3.24 -16.70 -34.23
C PHE A 177 -3.59 -18.11 -34.74
N ILE A 178 -3.70 -19.11 -33.85
CA ILE A 178 -4.05 -20.48 -34.24
C ILE A 178 -5.44 -20.54 -34.89
N ILE A 179 -6.42 -19.83 -34.32
CA ILE A 179 -7.78 -19.75 -34.86
C ILE A 179 -7.76 -19.09 -36.25
N PHE A 180 -7.03 -17.99 -36.39
CA PHE A 180 -6.87 -17.34 -37.69
C PHE A 180 -6.24 -18.27 -38.73
N VAL A 181 -5.16 -18.98 -38.39
CA VAL A 181 -4.51 -19.94 -39.31
C VAL A 181 -5.48 -21.05 -39.72
N PHE A 182 -6.30 -21.56 -38.79
CA PHE A 182 -7.31 -22.57 -39.09
C PHE A 182 -8.37 -22.05 -40.07
N ILE A 183 -8.93 -20.86 -39.81
CA ILE A 183 -9.93 -20.23 -40.69
C ILE A 183 -9.34 -19.95 -42.07
N PHE A 184 -8.12 -19.40 -42.14
CA PHE A 184 -7.44 -19.13 -43.41
C PHE A 184 -7.19 -20.41 -44.21
N ARG A 185 -6.86 -21.53 -43.55
CA ARG A 185 -6.75 -22.83 -44.21
C ARG A 185 -8.08 -23.28 -44.82
N LEU A 186 -9.18 -23.17 -44.06
CA LEU A 186 -10.52 -23.50 -44.57
C LEU A 186 -10.92 -22.65 -45.79
N ILE A 187 -10.74 -21.33 -45.70
CA ILE A 187 -11.03 -20.40 -46.81
C ILE A 187 -10.15 -20.73 -48.01
N LYS A 188 -8.86 -20.96 -47.79
CA LYS A 188 -7.90 -21.32 -48.83
C LYS A 188 -8.37 -22.59 -49.55
N GLU A 189 -8.63 -23.66 -48.82
CA GLU A 189 -9.10 -24.93 -49.39
C GLU A 189 -10.41 -24.75 -50.17
N TYR A 190 -11.34 -23.95 -49.65
CA TYR A 190 -12.60 -23.64 -50.34
C TYR A 190 -12.36 -22.88 -51.65
N VAL A 191 -11.53 -21.85 -51.65
CA VAL A 191 -11.21 -21.03 -52.84
C VAL A 191 -10.51 -21.86 -53.91
N PHE A 192 -9.52 -22.68 -53.53
CA PHE A 192 -8.77 -23.51 -54.47
C PHE A 192 -9.60 -24.69 -54.99
N SER A 193 -10.46 -25.29 -54.17
CA SER A 193 -11.33 -26.40 -54.60
C SER A 193 -12.43 -25.93 -55.56
N ASN A 194 -12.98 -24.74 -55.34
CA ASN A 194 -14.02 -24.16 -56.19
C ASN A 194 -13.47 -23.30 -57.35
N GLN A 195 -12.15 -23.24 -57.53
CA GLN A 195 -11.48 -22.48 -58.60
C GLN A 195 -11.94 -21.03 -58.73
N LEU A 196 -12.25 -20.36 -57.62
CA LEU A 196 -12.68 -18.95 -57.61
C LEU A 196 -11.58 -17.99 -58.09
N VAL A 197 -10.35 -18.49 -58.20
CA VAL A 197 -9.18 -17.80 -58.75
C VAL A 197 -8.55 -18.70 -59.81
N PHE A 198 -7.88 -18.11 -60.81
CA PHE A 198 -7.14 -18.84 -61.83
C PHE A 198 -6.14 -19.80 -61.19
N THR A 199 -6.42 -21.10 -61.31
CA THR A 199 -5.68 -22.17 -60.65
C THR A 199 -5.36 -23.27 -61.65
N VAL A 200 -4.09 -23.68 -61.72
CA VAL A 200 -3.64 -24.76 -62.60
C VAL A 200 -3.40 -26.01 -61.76
N LYS A 201 -4.16 -27.08 -62.02
CA LYS A 201 -3.99 -28.36 -61.34
C LYS A 201 -2.89 -29.15 -62.05
N THR A 202 -1.67 -29.09 -61.52
CA THR A 202 -0.57 -29.92 -62.03
C THR A 202 -0.74 -31.35 -61.52
N VAL A 203 -1.04 -32.29 -62.44
CA VAL A 203 -1.08 -33.71 -62.12
C VAL A 203 0.32 -34.28 -62.39
N PRO A 204 1.08 -34.71 -61.38
CA PRO A 204 2.52 -34.96 -61.54
C PRO A 204 2.88 -36.14 -62.45
N TRP A 205 1.91 -36.96 -62.87
CA TRP A 205 2.18 -38.23 -63.57
C TRP A 205 1.39 -38.44 -64.87
N LYS A 206 0.81 -37.41 -65.48
CA LYS A 206 0.20 -37.59 -66.80
C LYS A 206 1.30 -37.54 -67.86
N LYS A 207 1.90 -38.69 -68.17
CA LYS A 207 2.71 -38.87 -69.38
C LYS A 207 1.84 -38.50 -70.58
N LEU A 208 2.26 -37.46 -71.30
CA LEU A 208 1.77 -37.15 -72.63
C LEU A 208 2.19 -38.30 -73.56
N PHE A 209 1.23 -39.08 -74.02
CA PHE A 209 1.33 -39.84 -75.25
C PHE A 209 0.80 -38.96 -76.38
#